data_AF-T0Z2S4-F1
#
_entry.id   AF-T0Z2S4-F1
#
_cell.length_a   1.000
_cell.length_b   1.000
_cell.length_c   1.000
_cell.angle_alpha   90.00
_cell.angle_beta   90.00
_cell.angle_gamma   90.00
#
_symmetry.space_group_name_H-M   'P 1'
#
loop_
_entity.id
_entity.type
_entity.pdbx_description
1 polymer ?
#
loop_
_entity_poly.entity_id
_entity_poly.type
_entity_poly.pdbx_seq_one_letter_code
_entity_poly.pdbx_strand_id
1 'polypeptide(L)'
;MHTDATDSIEEEDATCYLQIVLADALPGVGRARMQADMDAWGYSFRLGSARAWFEQDASEARQLLIARGLIAAEPPDRELPPHGAA
;
A
#
# COMPACT_ATOMS: atom_id res chain seq x y z
N MET A 1 -4.62 12.33 25.19
CA MET A 1 -3.60 13.17 24.55
C MET A 1 -2.38 12.28 24.43
N HIS A 2 -2.17 11.68 23.25
CA HIS A 2 -1.05 10.78 23.00
C HIS A 2 0.13 11.63 22.58
N THR A 3 1.14 11.68 23.44
CA THR A 3 2.28 12.61 23.36
C THR A 3 3.37 12.15 22.37
N ASP A 4 3.12 11.11 21.57
CA ASP A 4 4.06 10.59 20.56
C ASP A 4 3.36 10.18 19.25
N ALA A 5 2.21 10.79 18.92
CA ALA A 5 1.38 10.37 17.79
C ALA A 5 1.83 10.91 16.42
N THR A 6 3.08 11.34 16.26
CA THR A 6 3.61 11.69 14.92
C THR A 6 4.19 10.46 14.23
N ASP A 7 4.88 9.58 14.97
CA ASP A 7 5.52 8.37 14.39
C ASP A 7 4.49 7.30 14.02
N SER A 8 3.37 7.21 14.76
CA SER A 8 2.31 6.23 14.48
C SER A 8 1.51 6.53 13.21
N ILE A 9 1.40 7.81 12.79
CA ILE A 9 0.65 8.16 11.57
C ILE A 9 1.36 7.57 10.35
N GLU A 10 2.69 7.65 10.32
CA GLU A 10 3.49 7.09 9.22
C GLU A 10 3.41 5.56 9.18
N GLU A 11 3.36 4.88 10.34
CA GLU A 11 3.15 3.44 10.41
C GLU A 11 1.73 2.99 10.02
N GLU A 12 0.71 3.75 10.43
CA GLU A 12 -0.68 3.50 10.04
C GLU A 12 -0.89 3.70 8.52
N ASP A 13 -0.30 4.76 7.97
CA ASP A 13 -0.28 5.06 6.54
C ASP A 13 0.50 4.00 5.76
N ALA A 14 1.67 3.57 6.26
CA ALA A 14 2.43 2.46 5.69
C ALA A 14 1.64 1.14 5.69
N THR A 15 0.89 0.86 6.76
CA THR A 15 0.04 -0.33 6.83
C THR A 15 -1.11 -0.26 5.83
N CYS A 16 -1.73 0.91 5.65
CA CYS A 16 -2.74 1.13 4.61
C CYS A 16 -2.16 0.98 3.20
N TYR A 17 -0.97 1.51 2.96
CA TYR A 17 -0.28 1.40 1.67
C TYR A 17 0.05 -0.07 1.35
N LEU A 18 0.57 -0.81 2.34
CA LEU A 18 0.91 -2.21 2.19
C LEU A 18 -0.30 -3.06 1.82
N GLN A 19 -1.47 -2.80 2.40
CA GLN A 19 -2.70 -3.51 2.05
C GLN A 19 -3.07 -3.32 0.57
N ILE A 20 -2.93 -2.10 0.03
CA ILE A 20 -3.20 -1.80 -1.38
C ILE A 20 -2.19 -2.51 -2.30
N VAL A 21 -0.91 -2.53 -1.93
CA VAL A 21 0.15 -3.22 -2.70
C VAL A 21 -0.05 -4.73 -2.69
N LEU A 22 -0.34 -5.32 -1.53
CA LEU A 22 -0.60 -6.76 -1.41
C LEU A 22 -1.87 -7.18 -2.17
N ALA A 23 -2.89 -6.32 -2.19
CA ALA A 23 -4.08 -6.55 -3.00
C ALA A 23 -3.79 -6.66 -4.50
N ASP A 24 -2.75 -5.99 -5.00
CA ASP A 24 -2.29 -6.13 -6.40
C ASP A 24 -1.70 -7.51 -6.69
N ALA A 25 -1.08 -8.15 -5.69
CA ALA A 25 -0.56 -9.50 -5.79
C ALA A 25 -1.65 -10.59 -5.63
N LEU A 26 -2.85 -10.23 -5.17
CA LEU A 26 -3.96 -11.17 -4.98
C LEU A 26 -4.82 -11.26 -6.26
N PRO A 27 -4.96 -12.46 -6.86
CA PRO A 27 -5.75 -12.63 -8.08
C PRO A 27 -7.23 -12.33 -7.81
N GLY A 28 -7.80 -11.43 -8.62
CA GLY A 28 -9.21 -11.05 -8.53
C GLY A 28 -9.54 -9.93 -7.55
N VAL A 29 -8.55 -9.42 -6.80
CA VAL A 29 -8.70 -8.20 -5.99
C VAL A 29 -8.14 -7.02 -6.79
N GLY A 30 -6.81 -6.93 -6.90
CA GLY A 30 -6.16 -5.79 -7.54
C GLY A 30 -6.22 -4.51 -6.70
N ARG A 31 -5.22 -3.64 -6.86
CA ARG A 31 -5.14 -2.37 -6.12
C ARG A 31 -6.37 -1.47 -6.29
N ALA A 32 -6.94 -1.41 -7.48
CA ALA A 32 -8.06 -0.53 -7.79
C ALA A 32 -9.35 -0.93 -7.05
N ARG A 33 -9.55 -2.24 -6.86
CA ARG A 33 -10.68 -2.74 -6.08
C ARG A 33 -10.50 -2.46 -4.60
N MET A 34 -9.29 -2.70 -4.08
CA MET A 34 -8.97 -2.39 -2.69
C MET A 34 -9.17 -0.90 -2.37
N GLN A 35 -8.74 0.00 -3.25
CA GLN A 35 -8.99 1.43 -3.10
C GLN A 35 -10.48 1.77 -3.05
N ALA A 36 -11.29 1.17 -3.93
CA ALA A 36 -12.74 1.37 -3.92
C ALA A 36 -13.42 0.78 -2.68
N ASP A 37 -12.95 -0.39 -2.21
CA ASP A 37 -13.47 -1.02 -1.00
C ASP A 37 -13.10 -0.19 0.25
N MET A 38 -11.89 0.40 0.31
CA MET A 38 -11.50 1.34 1.39
C MET A 38 -12.37 2.60 1.40
N ASP A 39 -12.64 3.18 0.23
CA ASP A 39 -13.57 4.31 0.10
C ASP A 39 -14.99 3.91 0.55
N ALA A 40 -15.45 2.69 0.22
CA ALA A 40 -16.75 2.17 0.64
C ALA A 40 -16.84 1.83 2.14
N TRP A 41 -15.74 1.42 2.76
CA TRP A 41 -15.63 1.22 4.22
C TRP A 41 -15.62 2.54 5.00
N GLY A 42 -15.48 3.67 4.30
CA GLY A 42 -15.51 5.00 4.89
C GLY A 42 -14.14 5.55 5.29
N TYR A 43 -13.05 5.04 4.71
CA TYR A 43 -11.74 5.67 4.86
C TYR A 43 -11.77 7.05 4.19
N SER A 44 -11.74 8.10 5.00
CA SER A 44 -11.53 9.47 4.51
C SER A 44 -10.07 9.85 4.65
N PHE A 45 -9.33 9.70 3.56
CA PHE A 45 -7.98 10.24 3.44
C PHE A 45 -8.01 11.75 3.19
N ARG A 46 -6.87 12.42 3.40
CA ARG A 46 -6.71 13.88 3.28
C ARG A 46 -7.15 14.45 1.92
N LEU A 47 -7.10 13.64 0.86
CA LEU A 47 -7.52 13.98 -0.51
C LEU A 47 -8.93 13.50 -0.89
N GLY A 48 -9.67 12.89 0.06
CA GLY A 48 -11.06 12.46 -0.15
C GLY A 48 -11.26 11.12 -0.88
N SER A 49 -10.18 10.49 -1.35
CA SER A 49 -10.20 9.10 -1.85
C SER A 49 -8.88 8.40 -1.56
N ALA A 50 -8.96 7.10 -1.25
CA ALA A 50 -7.81 6.20 -1.07
C ALA A 50 -6.89 6.19 -2.30
N ARG A 51 -7.47 6.32 -3.50
CA ARG A 51 -6.70 6.39 -4.74
C ARG A 51 -5.83 7.64 -4.83
N ALA A 52 -6.44 8.80 -4.58
CA ALA A 52 -5.73 10.08 -4.66
C ALA A 52 -4.62 10.15 -3.62
N TRP A 53 -4.89 9.65 -2.41
CA TRP A 53 -3.88 9.51 -1.36
C TRP A 53 -2.74 8.58 -1.80
N PHE A 54 -3.03 7.39 -2.32
CA PHE A 54 -2.01 6.44 -2.76
C PHE A 54 -1.11 7.00 -3.88
N GLU A 55 -1.69 7.74 -4.82
CA GLU A 55 -0.96 8.31 -5.96
C GLU A 55 -0.19 9.60 -5.62
N GLN A 56 -0.64 10.41 -4.64
CA GLN A 56 -0.12 11.77 -4.43
C GLN A 56 0.41 12.07 -3.02
N ASP A 57 -0.06 11.38 -1.98
CA ASP A 57 0.24 11.72 -0.57
C ASP A 57 0.93 10.56 0.19
N ALA A 58 0.92 9.34 -0.34
CA ALA A 58 1.48 8.16 0.33
C ALA A 58 3.00 7.93 0.09
N SER A 59 3.73 8.97 -0.30
CA SER A 59 5.17 8.89 -0.59
C SER A 59 6.01 8.56 0.64
N GLU A 60 5.66 9.12 1.80
CA GLU A 60 6.34 8.84 3.07
C GLU A 60 6.08 7.39 3.52
N ALA A 61 4.82 6.95 3.46
CA ALA A 61 4.42 5.57 3.72
C ALA A 61 5.20 4.56 2.85
N ARG A 62 5.34 4.85 1.55
CA ARG A 62 6.15 4.05 0.63
C ARG A 62 7.62 4.01 1.06
N GLN A 63 8.21 5.16 1.39
CA GLN A 63 9.61 5.25 1.83
C GLN A 63 9.85 4.46 3.12
N LEU A 64 8.94 4.54 4.08
CA LEU A 64 8.99 3.79 5.33
C LEU A 64 8.97 2.28 5.06
N LEU A 65 8.05 1.79 4.20
CA LEU A 65 8.00 0.37 3.84
C LEU A 65 9.26 -0.12 3.11
N ILE A 66 9.86 0.72 2.26
CA ILE A 66 11.14 0.41 1.60
C ILE A 66 12.27 0.37 2.63
N ALA A 67 12.35 1.36 3.52
CA ALA A 67 13.34 1.42 4.58
C ALA A 67 13.24 0.21 5.52
N ARG A 68 12.03 -0.33 5.72
CA ARG A 68 11.77 -1.56 6.47
C ARG A 68 11.94 -2.85 5.66
N GLY A 69 12.17 -2.76 4.34
CA GLY A 69 12.33 -3.91 3.45
C GLY A 69 11.05 -4.71 3.19
N LEU A 70 9.87 -4.12 3.41
CA LEU A 70 8.57 -4.78 3.23
C LEU A 70 8.08 -4.73 1.78
N ILE A 71 8.47 -3.69 1.04
CA ILE A 71 8.22 -3.58 -0.40
C ILE A 71 9.52 -3.25 -1.12
N ALA A 72 9.61 -3.64 -2.38
CA ALA A 72 10.79 -3.33 -3.19
C ALA A 72 10.74 -1.87 -3.67
N ALA A 73 11.90 -1.19 -3.67
CA ALA A 73 12.03 0.18 -4.17
C ALA A 73 11.75 0.28 -5.68
N GLU A 74 11.94 -0.84 -6.39
CA GLU A 74 11.65 -1.07 -7.78
C GLU A 74 10.89 -2.40 -7.87
N PRO A 75 9.93 -2.59 -8.79
CA PRO A 75 9.33 -3.91 -8.97
C PRO A 75 10.49 -4.89 -9.22
N PRO A 76 10.59 -6.01 -8.47
CA PRO A 76 11.61 -6.99 -8.78
C PRO A 76 11.42 -7.34 -10.25
N ASP A 77 12.49 -7.28 -11.02
CA ASP A 77 12.54 -7.75 -12.40
C ASP A 77 12.17 -9.25 -12.37
N ARG A 78 10.86 -9.50 -12.36
CA ARG A 78 10.29 -10.81 -12.07
C ARG A 78 10.02 -11.45 -13.42
N GLU A 79 11.10 -11.82 -14.09
CA GLU A 79 11.10 -13.01 -14.92
C GLU A 79 10.74 -14.19 -13.98
N LEU A 80 9.44 -14.47 -13.84
CA LEU A 80 8.97 -15.71 -13.24
C LEU A 80 9.39 -16.82 -14.21
N PRO A 81 10.31 -17.73 -13.84
CA PRO A 81 10.51 -18.93 -14.65
C PRO A 81 9.18 -19.68 -14.74
N PRO A 82 8.83 -20.28 -15.89
CA PRO A 82 7.60 -21.04 -16.02
C PRO A 82 7.60 -22.14 -14.95
N HIS A 83 6.69 -22.03 -13.97
CA HIS A 83 6.39 -23.13 -13.07
C HIS A 83 5.75 -24.25 -13.88
N GLY A 84 6.58 -25.13 -14.41
CA GLY A 84 6.19 -26.24 -15.28
C GLY A 84 7.36 -27.15 -15.60
N ALA A 85 7.93 -27.78 -14.57
CA ALA A 85 8.75 -28.97 -14.74
C ALA A 85 8.12 -30.12 -13.95
N ALA A 86 7.41 -31.00 -14.67
CA ALA A 86 7.31 -32.43 -14.45
C ALA A 86 6.65 -33.07 -15.68
#